data_AF-A0A9P6RSK8-F1
#
_entry.id   AF-A0A9P6RSK8-F1
#
_cell.length_a   1.000
_cell.length_b   1.000
_cell.length_c   1.000
_cell.angle_alpha   90.00
_cell.angle_beta   90.00
_cell.angle_gamma   90.00
#
_symmetry.space_group_name_H-M   'P 1'
#
loop_
_entity.id
_entity.type
_entity.pdbx_description
1 polymer ?
#
loop_
_entity_poly.entity_id
_entity_poly.type
_entity_poly.pdbx_seq_one_letter_code
_entity_poly.pdbx_strand_id
1 'polypeptide(L)'
;MVQAILEMCPRLKLIMADRITVEDIAQGREWACHGLTELSVYIDKTNASPGLVSSKDMQRVSYTRLATLTKLRVLDLTYDVADWFGHLTPLELTLEAGLELLVTLKDLCIFSFRNFDHRLVGEKERFWMTESWPKVKYVRRQTMDRERVE
;
A
#
# COMPACT_ATOMS: atom_id res chain seq x y z
N MET A 1 -7.07 14.53 -4.09
CA MET A 1 -8.50 14.35 -3.68
C MET A 1 -8.65 13.20 -2.68
N VAL A 2 -8.02 12.04 -2.89
CA VAL A 2 -8.02 10.89 -1.98
C VAL A 2 -7.52 11.24 -0.57
N GLN A 3 -6.38 11.92 -0.47
CA GLN A 3 -5.77 12.32 0.79
C GLN A 3 -6.75 13.11 1.69
N ALA A 4 -7.47 14.08 1.14
CA ALA A 4 -8.45 14.87 1.89
C ALA A 4 -9.61 14.01 2.45
N ILE A 5 -10.07 13.01 1.70
CA ILE A 5 -11.12 12.09 2.18
C ILE A 5 -10.60 11.27 3.38
N LEU A 6 -9.37 10.76 3.29
CA LEU A 6 -8.74 9.99 4.37
C LEU A 6 -8.53 10.85 5.64
N GLU A 7 -8.22 12.13 5.49
CA GLU A 7 -8.07 13.08 6.60
C GLU A 7 -9.39 13.51 7.25
N MET A 8 -10.51 13.53 6.52
CA MET A 8 -11.74 14.17 6.98
C MET A 8 -12.85 13.19 7.37
N CYS A 9 -12.77 11.92 6.97
CA CYS A 9 -13.87 10.97 7.10
C CYS A 9 -13.60 9.90 8.17
N PRO A 10 -13.82 10.17 9.49
CA PRO A 10 -13.47 9.25 10.57
C PRO A 10 -14.29 7.95 10.58
N ARG A 11 -15.47 7.95 9.94
CA ARG A 11 -16.35 6.78 9.84
C ARG A 11 -16.17 5.98 8.55
N LEU A 12 -15.22 6.35 7.69
CA LEU A 12 -14.96 5.67 6.43
C LEU A 12 -14.56 4.20 6.69
N LYS A 13 -15.20 3.27 5.96
CA LYS A 13 -14.95 1.83 6.06
C LYS A 13 -14.31 1.26 4.80
N LEU A 14 -14.65 1.81 3.65
CA LEU A 14 -14.17 1.36 2.36
C LEU A 14 -13.86 2.59 1.52
N ILE A 15 -12.73 2.56 0.83
CA ILE A 15 -12.43 3.50 -0.25
C ILE A 15 -11.73 2.76 -1.39
N MET A 16 -12.22 3.05 -2.59
CA MET A 16 -11.58 2.65 -3.84
C MET A 16 -11.27 3.95 -4.58
N ALA A 17 -10.01 4.14 -4.90
CA ALA A 17 -9.54 5.32 -5.59
C ALA A 17 -8.52 4.96 -6.67
N ASP A 18 -8.39 5.85 -7.62
CA ASP A 18 -7.46 5.72 -8.74
C ASP A 18 -6.01 5.80 -8.28
N ARG A 19 -5.64 6.94 -7.67
CA ARG A 19 -4.25 7.27 -7.37
C ARG A 19 -4.12 8.22 -6.19
N ILE A 20 -3.06 8.01 -5.42
CA ILE A 20 -2.52 8.97 -4.45
C ILE A 20 -1.00 8.97 -4.57
N THR A 21 -0.33 10.11 -4.45
CA THR A 21 1.14 10.14 -4.49
C THR A 21 1.74 10.00 -3.10
N VAL A 22 2.98 9.53 -3.01
CA VAL A 22 3.73 9.54 -1.74
C VAL A 22 3.92 10.95 -1.20
N GLU A 23 3.97 11.96 -2.08
CA GLU A 23 4.06 13.37 -1.69
C GLU A 23 2.76 13.88 -1.05
N ASP A 24 1.60 13.53 -1.61
CA ASP A 24 0.29 13.83 -1.02
C ASP A 24 0.18 13.28 0.41
N ILE A 25 0.65 12.04 0.63
CA ILE A 25 0.59 11.39 1.95
C ILE A 25 1.60 12.01 2.93
N ALA A 26 2.79 12.37 2.45
CA ALA A 26 3.86 12.92 3.26
C ALA A 26 3.58 14.36 3.70
N GLN A 27 3.01 15.19 2.83
CA GLN A 27 2.65 16.57 3.11
C GLN A 27 1.26 16.71 3.76
N GLY A 28 0.41 15.71 3.60
CA GLY A 28 -0.92 15.66 4.20
C GLY A 28 -0.92 15.44 5.71
N ARG A 29 -2.09 15.66 6.31
CA ARG A 29 -2.35 15.38 7.73
C ARG A 29 -2.55 13.89 7.98
N GLU A 30 -2.63 13.54 9.26
CA GLU A 30 -3.01 12.20 9.69
C GLU A 30 -4.41 11.82 9.18
N TRP A 31 -4.56 10.55 8.81
CA TRP A 31 -5.83 10.01 8.36
C TRP A 31 -6.76 9.80 9.55
N ALA A 32 -7.94 10.41 9.51
CA ALA A 32 -8.95 10.27 10.56
C ALA A 32 -9.67 8.92 10.51
N CYS A 33 -9.62 8.22 9.37
CA CYS A 33 -10.36 6.98 9.11
C CYS A 33 -9.75 5.72 9.77
N HIS A 34 -9.46 5.75 11.08
CA HIS A 34 -8.88 4.59 11.79
C HIS A 34 -9.76 3.32 11.79
N GLY A 35 -11.05 3.48 11.46
CA GLY A 35 -11.98 2.38 11.29
C GLY A 35 -12.03 1.76 9.89
N LEU A 36 -11.16 2.19 8.97
CA LEU A 36 -11.12 1.71 7.59
C LEU A 36 -10.78 0.22 7.54
N THR A 37 -11.59 -0.54 6.79
CA THR A 37 -11.42 -1.98 6.62
C THR A 37 -10.93 -2.33 5.22
N GLU A 38 -11.18 -1.49 4.22
CA GLU A 38 -10.80 -1.76 2.83
C GLU A 38 -10.23 -0.50 2.17
N LEU A 39 -9.01 -0.61 1.66
CA LEU A 39 -8.31 0.43 0.91
C LEU A 39 -7.84 -0.18 -0.41
N SER A 40 -8.38 0.30 -1.52
CA SER A 40 -7.88 0.01 -2.86
C SER A 40 -7.46 1.31 -3.53
N VAL A 41 -6.16 1.48 -3.75
CA VAL A 41 -5.59 2.69 -4.37
C VAL A 41 -4.21 2.41 -4.94
N TYR A 42 -3.88 3.02 -6.08
CA TYR A 42 -2.49 3.04 -6.54
C TYR A 42 -1.71 4.12 -5.80
N ILE A 43 -0.61 3.75 -5.13
CA ILE A 43 0.30 4.71 -4.49
C ILE A 43 1.48 4.97 -5.43
N ASP A 44 1.51 6.17 -6.02
CA ASP A 44 2.54 6.58 -6.96
C ASP A 44 3.73 7.25 -6.26
N LYS A 45 4.91 6.73 -6.53
CA LYS A 45 6.21 7.20 -6.05
C LYS A 45 6.85 8.24 -6.99
N THR A 46 6.28 8.51 -8.16
CA THR A 46 6.84 9.47 -9.11
C THR A 46 7.10 10.82 -8.44
N ASN A 47 8.37 11.26 -8.46
CA ASN A 47 8.81 12.48 -7.81
C ASN A 47 8.11 13.69 -8.45
N ALA A 48 7.17 14.36 -7.75
CA ALA A 48 6.63 15.62 -8.26
C ALA A 48 7.62 16.79 -8.07
N SER A 49 8.66 16.59 -7.23
CA SER A 49 9.65 17.62 -6.89
C SER A 49 11.07 17.03 -6.76
N PRO A 50 11.97 17.20 -7.73
CA PRO A 50 13.38 16.81 -7.55
C PRO A 50 14.07 17.79 -6.57
N GLY A 51 14.39 17.35 -5.34
CA GLY A 51 15.49 18.00 -4.61
C GLY A 51 15.45 18.12 -3.08
N LEU A 52 14.39 17.74 -2.35
CA LEU A 52 14.37 17.96 -0.88
C LEU A 52 14.34 16.70 -0.01
N VAL A 53 13.65 15.64 -0.41
CA VAL A 53 13.49 14.42 0.39
C VAL A 53 13.68 13.21 -0.51
N SER A 54 14.38 12.18 -0.02
CA SER A 54 14.56 10.95 -0.79
C SER A 54 13.20 10.32 -1.07
N SER A 55 13.03 9.84 -2.29
CA SER A 55 11.85 9.06 -2.70
C SER A 55 11.62 7.84 -1.78
N LYS A 56 12.67 7.31 -1.14
CA LYS A 56 12.57 6.26 -0.11
C LYS A 56 11.99 6.77 1.22
N ASP A 57 12.31 7.97 1.65
CA ASP A 57 11.80 8.51 2.92
C ASP A 57 10.31 8.81 2.83
N MET A 58 9.85 9.40 1.72
CA MET A 58 8.43 9.64 1.45
C MET A 58 7.63 8.33 1.39
N GLN A 59 8.23 7.29 0.80
CA GLN A 59 7.64 5.96 0.81
C GLN A 59 7.53 5.39 2.24
N ARG A 60 8.57 5.52 3.08
CA ARG A 60 8.50 5.09 4.49
C ARG A 60 7.41 5.84 5.25
N VAL A 61 7.25 7.14 5.03
CA VAL A 61 6.14 7.93 5.59
C VAL A 61 4.78 7.38 5.14
N SER A 62 4.67 7.00 3.87
CA SER A 62 3.45 6.38 3.33
C SER A 62 3.14 5.05 4.03
N TYR A 63 4.15 4.20 4.26
CA TYR A 63 3.98 2.97 5.04
C TYR A 63 3.63 3.24 6.50
N THR A 64 4.25 4.22 7.16
CA THR A 64 3.86 4.61 8.52
C THR A 64 2.41 5.07 8.57
N ARG A 65 1.95 5.82 7.56
CA ARG A 65 0.55 6.25 7.50
C ARG A 65 -0.40 5.07 7.33
N LEU A 66 -0.10 4.16 6.41
CA LEU A 66 -0.84 2.90 6.24
C LEU A 66 -0.88 2.07 7.53
N ALA A 67 0.24 2.00 8.26
CA ALA A 67 0.36 1.25 9.52
C ALA A 67 -0.59 1.75 10.64
N THR A 68 -1.11 2.97 10.53
CA THR A 68 -2.13 3.49 11.48
C THR A 68 -3.51 2.87 11.28
N LEU A 69 -3.77 2.26 10.13
CA LEU A 69 -5.06 1.65 9.77
C LEU A 69 -5.15 0.21 10.32
N THR A 70 -5.05 0.06 11.63
CA THR A 70 -4.97 -1.27 12.28
C THR A 70 -6.20 -2.17 12.08
N LYS A 71 -7.33 -1.61 11.63
CA LYS A 71 -8.57 -2.35 11.27
C LYS A 71 -8.64 -2.77 9.80
N LEU A 72 -7.60 -2.47 9.02
CA LEU A 72 -7.56 -2.78 7.60
C LEU A 72 -7.53 -4.30 7.39
N ARG A 73 -8.45 -4.79 6.57
CA ARG A 73 -8.62 -6.20 6.18
C ARG A 73 -8.24 -6.43 4.72
N VAL A 74 -8.41 -5.43 3.88
CA VAL A 74 -8.04 -5.48 2.46
C VAL A 74 -7.16 -4.27 2.16
N LEU A 75 -5.93 -4.54 1.74
CA LEU A 75 -5.03 -3.55 1.16
C LEU A 75 -4.72 -3.96 -0.28
N ASP A 76 -5.19 -3.16 -1.21
CA ASP A 76 -5.06 -3.41 -2.62
C ASP A 76 -4.32 -2.23 -3.28
N LEU A 77 -3.08 -2.49 -3.70
CA LEU A 77 -2.22 -1.53 -4.39
C LEU A 77 -2.24 -1.73 -5.91
N THR A 78 -3.24 -2.45 -6.43
CA THR A 78 -3.28 -2.95 -7.82
C THR A 78 -4.07 -2.12 -8.80
N TYR A 79 -4.58 -0.96 -8.39
CA TYR A 79 -5.58 -0.24 -9.18
C TYR A 79 -5.10 0.00 -10.63
N ASP A 80 -6.02 -0.20 -11.57
CA ASP A 80 -5.79 -0.43 -13.00
C ASP A 80 -5.44 0.85 -13.74
N VAL A 81 -4.23 1.37 -13.51
CA VAL A 81 -3.69 2.57 -14.18
C VAL A 81 -2.57 2.24 -15.16
N ALA A 82 -2.24 0.96 -15.36
CA ALA A 82 -1.05 0.52 -16.08
C ALA A 82 -1.05 0.88 -17.58
N ASP A 83 -2.21 1.03 -18.21
CA ASP A 83 -2.27 1.27 -19.66
C ASP A 83 -2.34 2.76 -20.06
N TRP A 84 -2.68 3.67 -19.14
CA TRP A 84 -3.06 5.06 -19.51
C TRP A 84 -2.01 6.11 -19.15
N PHE A 85 -1.14 5.83 -18.16
CA PHE A 85 -0.16 6.79 -17.64
C PHE A 85 1.23 6.15 -17.71
N GLY A 86 1.92 6.28 -18.86
CA GLY A 86 3.18 5.58 -19.17
C GLY A 86 4.41 5.84 -18.27
N HIS A 87 4.25 6.38 -17.06
CA HIS A 87 5.33 6.75 -16.14
C HIS A 87 5.02 6.56 -14.65
N LEU A 88 4.09 5.67 -14.28
CA LEU A 88 3.79 5.45 -12.86
C LEU A 88 4.88 4.60 -12.18
N THR A 89 5.30 5.01 -10.99
CA THR A 89 6.30 4.29 -10.20
C THR A 89 5.62 3.70 -8.96
N PRO A 90 5.46 2.38 -8.85
CA PRO A 90 4.82 1.78 -7.68
C PRO A 90 5.73 1.90 -6.45
N LEU A 91 5.17 1.62 -5.27
CA LEU A 91 5.97 1.45 -4.06
C LEU A 91 7.01 0.32 -4.24
N GLU A 92 8.13 0.37 -3.52
CA GLU A 92 9.00 -0.80 -3.38
C GLU A 92 8.49 -1.72 -2.26
N LEU A 93 8.20 -2.98 -2.55
CA LEU A 93 7.70 -3.95 -1.58
C LEU A 93 8.84 -4.72 -0.88
N THR A 94 9.90 -4.01 -0.47
CA THR A 94 11.05 -4.59 0.25
C THR A 94 11.09 -4.15 1.70
N LEU A 95 11.71 -4.96 2.57
CA LEU A 95 11.95 -4.58 3.97
C LEU A 95 12.92 -3.40 4.11
N GLU A 96 13.75 -3.14 3.11
CA GLU A 96 14.62 -1.96 3.12
C GLU A 96 13.83 -0.68 2.83
N ALA A 97 12.77 -0.80 2.04
CA ALA A 97 11.91 0.30 1.65
C ALA A 97 10.81 0.64 2.68
N GLY A 98 10.70 -0.11 3.77
CA GLY A 98 9.73 0.18 4.84
C GLY A 98 8.54 -0.75 4.91
N LEU A 99 8.50 -1.85 4.13
CA LEU A 99 7.42 -2.84 4.21
C LEU A 99 7.22 -3.34 5.65
N GLU A 100 8.30 -3.47 6.42
CA GLU A 100 8.31 -3.89 7.82
C GLU A 100 7.45 -3.01 8.74
N LEU A 101 7.24 -1.75 8.37
CA LEU A 101 6.44 -0.80 9.13
C LEU A 101 4.96 -1.19 9.15
N LEU A 102 4.50 -1.98 8.18
CA LEU A 102 3.14 -2.49 8.11
C LEU A 102 2.87 -3.65 9.08
N VAL A 103 3.80 -3.99 9.97
CA VAL A 103 3.66 -5.06 10.98
C VAL A 103 2.40 -4.92 11.85
N THR A 104 1.90 -3.70 12.03
CA THR A 104 0.72 -3.40 12.86
C THR A 104 -0.60 -3.85 12.23
N LEU A 105 -0.62 -4.16 10.93
CA LEU A 105 -1.82 -4.57 10.20
C LEU A 105 -2.21 -6.03 10.47
N LYS A 106 -2.42 -6.38 11.74
CA LYS A 106 -2.71 -7.76 12.20
C LYS A 106 -4.08 -8.29 11.73
N ASP A 107 -4.99 -7.39 11.35
CA ASP A 107 -6.30 -7.74 10.81
C ASP A 107 -6.31 -7.91 9.28
N LEU A 108 -5.16 -7.71 8.62
CA LEU A 108 -5.05 -7.82 7.17
C LEU A 108 -5.33 -9.26 6.72
N CYS A 109 -6.26 -9.40 5.78
CA CYS A 109 -6.73 -10.67 5.23
C CYS A 109 -6.32 -10.83 3.77
N ILE A 110 -6.29 -9.72 3.03
CA ILE A 110 -5.99 -9.68 1.60
C ILE A 110 -4.97 -8.56 1.37
N PHE A 111 -3.84 -8.93 0.77
CA PHE A 111 -2.84 -7.99 0.27
C PHE A 111 -2.65 -8.24 -1.23
N SER A 112 -2.86 -7.22 -2.06
CA SER A 112 -2.78 -7.36 -3.53
C SER A 112 -1.80 -6.34 -4.13
N PHE A 113 -0.95 -6.81 -5.04
CA PHE A 113 0.02 -6.01 -5.78
C PHE A 113 0.19 -6.60 -7.21
N ARG A 114 -0.36 -5.95 -8.25
CA ARG A 114 -0.49 -6.50 -9.63
C ARG A 114 0.59 -5.95 -10.56
N ASN A 115 1.01 -4.70 -10.35
CA ASN A 115 1.92 -3.97 -11.22
C ASN A 115 3.36 -3.92 -10.70
N PHE A 116 3.70 -4.81 -9.76
CA PHE A 116 5.03 -4.86 -9.18
C PHE A 116 5.79 -5.96 -9.91
N ASP A 117 6.95 -5.61 -10.47
CA ASP A 117 7.87 -6.59 -11.06
C ASP A 117 8.10 -7.72 -10.04
N HIS A 118 8.05 -8.96 -10.53
CA HIS A 118 8.18 -10.19 -9.74
C HIS A 118 9.52 -10.29 -8.99
N ARG A 119 10.48 -9.44 -9.36
CA ARG A 119 11.76 -9.25 -8.67
C ARG A 119 11.67 -8.38 -7.40
N LEU A 120 10.59 -7.64 -7.19
CA LEU A 120 10.47 -6.65 -6.12
C LEU A 120 10.07 -7.25 -4.76
N VAL A 121 9.59 -8.49 -4.71
CA VAL A 121 9.28 -9.20 -3.46
C VAL A 121 10.10 -10.49 -3.41
N GLY A 122 11.23 -10.44 -2.70
CA GLY A 122 12.08 -11.59 -2.45
C GLY A 122 11.42 -12.61 -1.52
N GLU A 123 12.09 -13.75 -1.35
CA GLU A 123 11.65 -14.78 -0.41
C GLU A 123 11.60 -14.26 1.03
N LYS A 124 12.57 -13.41 1.40
CA LYS A 124 12.64 -12.75 2.71
C LYS A 124 11.39 -11.92 3.00
N GLU A 125 10.95 -11.12 2.03
CA GLU A 125 9.75 -10.29 2.15
C GLU A 125 8.50 -11.17 2.28
N ARG A 126 8.37 -12.25 1.49
CA ARG A 126 7.24 -13.18 1.60
C ARG A 126 7.17 -13.84 2.97
N PHE A 127 8.30 -14.34 3.46
CA PHE A 127 8.38 -14.95 4.79
C PHE A 127 7.98 -13.95 5.88
N TRP A 128 8.51 -12.73 5.81
CA TRP A 128 8.13 -11.67 6.73
C TRP A 128 6.63 -11.35 6.68
N MET A 129 6.01 -11.29 5.49
CA MET A 129 4.56 -11.05 5.34
C MET A 129 3.75 -12.16 6.03
N THR A 130 4.14 -13.43 5.86
CA THR A 130 3.45 -14.57 6.48
C THR A 130 3.56 -14.57 8.01
N GLU A 131 4.72 -14.23 8.56
CA GLU A 131 4.89 -14.12 10.01
C GLU A 131 4.19 -12.89 10.60
N SER A 132 4.25 -11.77 9.89
CA SER A 132 3.77 -10.49 10.41
C SER A 132 2.26 -10.31 10.31
N TRP A 133 1.62 -10.95 9.34
CA TRP A 133 0.18 -10.83 9.09
C TRP A 133 -0.54 -12.18 9.21
N PRO A 134 -0.83 -12.64 10.43
CA PRO A 134 -1.30 -14.00 10.70
C PRO A 134 -2.68 -14.34 10.09
N LYS A 135 -3.44 -13.31 9.66
CA LYS A 135 -4.76 -13.48 9.06
C LYS A 135 -4.74 -13.38 7.53
N VAL A 136 -3.59 -13.10 6.92
CA VAL A 136 -3.49 -12.99 5.47
C VAL A 136 -3.74 -14.36 4.87
N LYS A 137 -4.83 -14.46 4.12
CA LYS A 137 -5.22 -15.66 3.38
C LYS A 137 -4.77 -15.60 1.93
N TYR A 138 -4.62 -14.39 1.42
CA TYR A 138 -4.30 -14.15 0.02
C TYR A 138 -3.30 -13.01 -0.08
N VAL A 139 -2.08 -13.38 -0.47
CA VAL A 139 -1.13 -12.46 -1.10
C VAL A 139 -1.35 -12.61 -2.60
N ARG A 140 -2.27 -11.83 -3.17
CA ARG A 140 -2.63 -11.98 -4.58
C ARG A 140 -1.60 -11.29 -5.46
N ARG A 141 -0.74 -12.10 -6.06
CA ARG A 141 -0.17 -11.86 -7.38
C ARG A 141 -1.22 -12.31 -8.37
N GLN A 142 -1.90 -11.42 -9.08
CA GLN A 142 -2.88 -11.89 -10.06
C GLN A 142 -2.14 -12.37 -11.33
N THR A 143 -1.60 -13.59 -11.28
CA THR A 143 -1.61 -14.42 -12.48
C THR A 143 -3.04 -14.88 -12.69
N MET A 144 -3.47 -15.06 -13.93
CA MET A 144 -4.73 -15.74 -14.27
C MET A 144 -4.74 -17.22 -13.87
N ASP A 145 -4.02 -17.60 -12.80
CA ASP A 145 -4.06 -18.90 -12.18
C ASP A 145 -4.15 -18.78 -10.67
N ARG A 146 -5.16 -19.47 -10.13
CA ARG A 146 -5.48 -19.53 -8.71
C ARG A 146 -4.57 -20.55 -8.03
N GLU A 147 -3.39 -20.14 -7.59
CA GLU A 147 -2.64 -20.96 -6.63
C GLU A 147 -3.03 -20.60 -5.19
N ARG A 148 -3.56 -21.59 -4.48
CA ARG A 148 -3.77 -21.55 -3.03
C ARG A 148 -2.40 -21.63 -2.36
N VAL A 149 -2.13 -20.72 -1.44
CA VAL A 149 -1.05 -20.90 -0.47
C VAL A 149 -1.59 -21.89 0.57
N GLU A 150 -1.04 -23.10 0.58
CA GLU A 150 -1.29 -24.13 1.61
C GLU A 150 -0.48 -23.85 2.87
#